data_AF-A0A959LSE3-F1
#
_entry.id   AF-A0A959LSE3-F1
#
_cell.length_a   1.000
_cell.length_b   1.000
_cell.length_c   1.000
_cell.angle_alpha   90.00
_cell.angle_beta   90.00
_cell.angle_gamma   90.00
#
_symmetry.space_group_name_H-M   'P 1'
#
loop_
_entity.id
_entity.type
_entity.pdbx_description
1 polymer ?
#
loop_
_entity_poly.entity_id
_entity_poly.type
_entity_poly.pdbx_seq_one_letter_code
_entity_poly.pdbx_strand_id
1 'polypeptide(L)' 'CNKWVSKYFHIDAHGTILSIYERTDHVWNSCDSIMTHSHGVYKYDEIELVTGLKGGYTYKPLPEWLEPVYHWVEK' A
#
# COMPACT_ATOMS: atom_id res chain seq x y z
N CYS A 1 -3.72 0.63 4.21
CA CYS A 1 -3.75 0.48 5.68
C CYS A 1 -5.14 0.77 6.25
N ASN A 2 -5.45 0.29 7.45
CA ASN A 2 -6.78 0.51 8.06
C ASN A 2 -6.66 1.32 9.37
N LYS A 3 -7.76 1.97 9.78
CA LYS A 3 -7.77 2.86 10.97
C LYS A 3 -7.43 2.14 12.27
N TRP A 4 -7.68 0.83 12.35
CA TRP A 4 -7.38 0.03 13.53
C TRP A 4 -5.88 -0.15 13.68
N VAL A 5 -5.18 -0.44 12.57
CA VAL A 5 -3.73 -0.55 12.53
C VAL A 5 -3.09 0.74 13.06
N SER A 6 -3.49 1.90 12.53
CA SER A 6 -2.93 3.18 13.00
C SER A 6 -3.32 3.54 14.45
N LYS A 7 -4.43 3.03 14.95
CA LYS A 7 -4.90 3.31 16.32
C LYS A 7 -4.18 2.48 17.38
N TYR A 8 -3.91 1.22 17.07
CA TYR A 8 -3.41 0.25 18.05
C TYR A 8 -1.92 -0.05 17.91
N PHE A 9 -1.32 0.30 16.77
CA PHE A 9 0.10 0.07 16.51
C PHE A 9 0.81 1.38 16.20
N HIS A 10 1.92 1.60 16.90
CA HIS A 10 2.87 2.69 16.60
C HIS A 10 3.86 2.15 15.57
N ILE A 11 3.46 2.19 14.29
CA ILE A 11 4.30 1.74 13.19
C ILE A 11 5.22 2.90 12.82
N ASP A 12 6.53 2.66 12.95
CA ASP A 12 7.59 3.50 12.40
C ASP A 12 8.24 2.73 11.26
N ALA A 13 7.89 3.08 10.03
CA ALA A 13 8.35 2.39 8.84
C ALA A 13 9.72 2.93 8.36
N HIS A 14 10.55 2.04 7.81
CA HIS A 14 11.91 2.36 7.38
C HIS A 14 12.16 1.84 5.96
N GLY A 15 12.90 2.62 5.16
CA GLY A 15 13.37 2.24 3.84
C GLY A 15 12.52 2.77 2.68
N THR A 16 12.51 1.99 1.59
CA THR A 16 11.84 2.32 0.32
C THR A 16 10.54 1.51 0.23
N ILE A 17 9.41 2.18 0.32
CA ILE A 17 8.09 1.56 0.51
C ILE A 17 7.16 1.86 -0.68
N LEU A 18 6.62 0.81 -1.30
CA LEU A 18 5.47 0.90 -2.21
C LEU A 18 4.24 0.37 -1.48
N SER A 19 3.20 1.19 -1.39
CA SER A 19 1.88 0.77 -0.89
C SER A 19 0.95 0.52 -2.08
N ILE A 20 0.28 -0.62 -2.11
CA ILE A 20 -0.77 -0.90 -3.09
C ILE A 20 -2.00 -1.38 -2.33
N TYR A 21 -3.14 -0.75 -2.54
CA TYR A 21 -4.39 -1.16 -1.89
C TYR A 21 -5.56 -1.10 -2.87
N GLU A 22 -6.56 -1.95 -2.62
CA GLU A 22 -7.77 -2.01 -3.45
C GLU A 22 -8.90 -1.24 -2.75
N ARG A 23 -9.33 -0.12 -3.34
CA ARG A 23 -10.36 0.75 -2.76
C ARG A 23 -11.71 0.06 -2.59
N THR A 24 -12.03 -0.90 -3.47
CA THR A 24 -13.28 -1.66 -3.34
C THR A 24 -13.27 -2.62 -2.14
N ASP A 25 -12.11 -2.85 -1.52
CA ASP A 25 -12.00 -3.44 -0.21
C ASP A 25 -12.17 -2.38 0.89
N HIS A 26 -13.40 -2.23 1.40
CA HIS A 26 -13.71 -1.23 2.44
C HIS A 26 -12.94 -1.43 3.76
N VAL A 27 -12.26 -2.56 3.95
CA VAL A 27 -11.39 -2.78 5.11
C VAL A 27 -10.10 -1.97 4.97
N TRP A 28 -9.58 -1.83 3.75
CA TRP A 28 -8.31 -1.17 3.48
C TRP A 28 -8.53 0.26 2.95
N ASN A 29 -7.66 1.17 3.37
CA ASN A 29 -7.62 2.56 2.95
C ASN A 29 -6.16 2.92 2.65
N SER A 30 -5.87 4.20 2.39
CA SER A 30 -4.50 4.70 2.28
C SER A 30 -3.61 4.37 3.50
N CYS A 31 -2.31 4.19 3.27
CA CYS A 31 -1.25 4.09 4.27
C CYS A 31 -0.58 5.43 4.60
N ASP A 32 -0.99 6.53 3.99
CA ASP A 32 -0.38 7.85 4.17
C ASP A 32 -0.28 8.26 5.64
N SER A 33 -1.30 7.94 6.44
CA SER A 33 -1.26 8.27 7.87
C SER A 33 -0.13 7.55 8.62
N ILE A 34 0.28 6.35 8.19
CA ILE A 34 1.41 5.65 8.81
C ILE A 34 2.72 6.22 8.28
N MET A 35 2.81 6.44 6.95
CA MET A 35 4.04 6.90 6.31
C MET A 35 4.42 8.31 6.75
N THR A 36 3.43 9.19 6.93
CA THR A 36 3.65 10.57 7.42
C THR A 36 4.26 10.62 8.83
N HIS A 37 3.99 9.61 9.67
CA HIS A 37 4.53 9.54 11.04
C HIS A 37 5.80 8.68 11.14
N SER A 38 6.24 8.10 10.03
CA SER A 38 7.43 7.24 9.99
C SER A 38 8.67 8.07 9.68
N HIS A 39 9.74 7.86 10.44
CA HIS A 39 10.94 8.68 10.34
C HIS A 39 11.99 8.12 9.38
N GLY A 40 11.93 6.81 9.13
CA GLY A 40 12.91 6.09 8.33
C GLY A 40 12.58 5.93 6.85
N VAL A 41 11.47 6.51 6.38
CA VAL A 41 11.01 6.33 5.00
C VAL A 41 11.86 7.19 4.07
N TYR A 42 12.65 6.54 3.22
CA TYR A 42 13.53 7.18 2.25
C TYR A 42 12.80 7.54 0.96
N LYS A 43 11.91 6.65 0.50
CA LYS A 43 11.15 6.79 -0.74
C LYS A 43 9.81 6.10 -0.55
N TYR A 44 8.74 6.77 -0.94
CA TYR A 44 7.37 6.28 -0.80
C TYR A 44 6.56 6.59 -2.05
N ASP A 45 5.75 5.61 -2.46
CA ASP A 45 4.69 5.78 -3.44
C ASP A 45 3.50 4.92 -3.03
N GLU A 46 2.30 5.35 -3.38
CA GLU A 46 1.07 4.63 -3.09
C GLU A 46 0.12 4.60 -4.28
N ILE A 47 -0.43 3.41 -4.51
CA ILE A 47 -1.29 3.13 -5.64
C ILE A 47 -2.62 2.59 -5.14
N GLU A 48 -3.68 3.28 -5.54
CA GLU A 48 -5.05 2.86 -5.34
C GLU A 48 -5.53 2.04 -6.55
N LEU A 49 -5.98 0.82 -6.30
CA LEU A 49 -6.61 -0.05 -7.28
C LEU A 49 -8.14 0.03 -7.18
N VAL A 50 -8.80 -0.20 -8.31
CA VAL A 50 -10.27 -0.24 -8.43
C VAL A 50 -10.70 -1.45 -9.27
N THR A 51 -10.13 -2.62 -8.98
CA THR A 51 -10.37 -3.87 -9.73
C THR A 51 -11.72 -4.51 -9.39
N GLY A 52 -12.32 -4.17 -8.25
CA GLY A 52 -13.53 -4.83 -7.75
C GLY A 52 -13.28 -6.20 -7.09
N LEU A 53 -12.02 -6.65 -7.04
CA LEU A 53 -11.65 -7.98 -6.51
C LEU A 53 -11.41 -7.99 -5.01
N LYS A 54 -11.47 -6.83 -4.34
CA LYS A 54 -11.17 -6.65 -2.91
C LYS A 54 -9.82 -7.28 -2.57
N GLY A 55 -9.64 -7.88 -1.38
CA GLY A 55 -8.44 -8.64 -1.02
C GLY A 55 -8.02 -9.79 -1.97
N GLY A 56 -8.81 -10.12 -2.99
CA GLY A 56 -8.45 -11.10 -4.03
C GLY A 56 -7.61 -10.53 -5.18
N TYR A 57 -7.32 -9.21 -5.22
CA TYR A 57 -6.59 -8.59 -6.33
C TYR A 57 -5.19 -9.17 -6.56
N THR A 58 -4.55 -9.74 -5.52
CA THR A 58 -3.22 -10.38 -5.57
C THR A 58 -3.26 -11.85 -5.98
N TYR A 59 -4.44 -12.47 -6.08
CA TYR A 59 -4.57 -13.90 -6.40
C TYR A 59 -4.15 -14.22 -7.84
N LYS A 60 -4.35 -13.28 -8.76
CA LYS A 60 -3.92 -13.38 -10.16
C LYS A 60 -2.86 -12.30 -10.44
N PRO A 61 -1.92 -12.57 -11.37
CA PRO A 61 -0.93 -11.59 -11.81
C PRO A 61 -1.61 -10.56 -12.72
N LEU A 62 -2.35 -9.64 -12.12
CA LEU A 62 -3.04 -8.57 -12.83
C LEU A 62 -2.05 -7.43 -13.11
N PRO A 63 -1.96 -6.94 -14.36
CA PRO A 63 -1.04 -5.85 -14.71
C PRO A 63 -1.17 -4.63 -13.80
N GLU A 64 -2.36 -4.35 -13.29
CA GLU A 64 -2.70 -3.21 -12.45
C GLU A 64 -1.87 -3.13 -11.17
N TRP A 65 -1.44 -4.26 -10.60
CA TRP A 65 -0.55 -4.28 -9.43
C TRP A 65 0.85 -4.82 -9.76
N LEU A 66 0.99 -5.63 -10.81
CA LEU A 66 2.28 -6.22 -11.20
C LEU A 66 3.22 -5.19 -11.86
N GLU A 67 2.71 -4.40 -12.82
CA GLU A 67 3.52 -3.41 -13.54
C GLU A 67 4.07 -2.33 -12.61
N PRO A 68 3.30 -1.78 -11.65
CA PRO A 68 3.87 -0.84 -10.70
C PRO A 68 4.96 -1.45 -9.81
N VAL A 69 4.84 -2.74 -9.46
CA VAL A 69 5.87 -3.44 -8.68
C VAL A 69 7.15 -3.57 -9.50
N TYR A 70 7.06 -3.94 -10.79
CA TYR A 70 8.25 -4.01 -11.65
C TYR A 70 8.91 -2.65 -11.79
N HIS A 71 8.14 -1.61 -12.11
CA HIS A 71 8.68 -0.25 -12.19
C HIS A 71 9.25 0.27 -10.86
N TRP A 72 8.74 -0.21 -9.73
CA TRP A 72 9.27 0.17 -8.42
C TRP A 72 10.62 -0.46 -8.14
N VAL A 73 10.79 -1.75 -8.45
CA VAL A 73 12.03 -2.50 -8.21
C VAL A 73 13.16 -2.02 -9.12
N GLU A 74 12.84 -1.57 -10.34
CA GLU A 74 13.83 -1.04 -11.28
C GLU A 74 14.31 0.38 -10.96
N LYS A 75 13.63 1.12 -10.06
CA LYS A 75 13.95 2.51 -9.69
C LYS A 75 14.79 2.63 -8.42
#